data_AF-A0A929GUD9-F1
#
_entry.id   AF-A0A929GUD9-F1
#
_cell.length_a   1.000
_cell.length_b   1.000
_cell.length_c   1.000
_cell.angle_alpha   90.00
_cell.angle_beta   90.00
_cell.angle_gamma   90.00
#
_symmetry.space_group_name_H-M   'P 1'
#
loop_
_entity.id
_entity.type
_entity.pdbx_description
1 polymer ?
#
loop_
_entity_poly.entity_id
_entity_poly.type
_entity_poly.pdbx_seq_one_letter_code
_entity_poly.pdbx_strand_id
1 'polypeptide(L)'
;MSIEERMRQEEQVREKRDGKGNKWRKLYFGGGAHFRNWLEQCKEIYGEQNLEIEEPDPTGIRCFEESGEKMHRIWAGVERTG
;
A
#
# COMPACT_ATOMS: atom_id res chain seq x y z
N MET A 1 21.73 -2.01 4.99
CA MET A 1 20.49 -1.21 4.86
C MET A 1 19.66 -1.48 6.11
N SER A 2 19.45 -0.45 6.92
CA SER A 2 18.75 -0.58 8.21
C SER A 2 17.24 -0.58 8.03
N ILE A 3 16.50 -1.10 9.01
CA ILE A 3 15.02 -1.14 9.00
C ILE A 3 14.44 0.28 8.84
N GLU A 4 15.01 1.25 9.54
CA GLU A 4 14.62 2.66 9.46
C GLU A 4 14.79 3.25 8.05
N GLU A 5 15.82 2.82 7.34
CA GLU A 5 16.11 3.31 5.99
C GLU A 5 15.10 2.78 4.98
N ARG A 6 14.64 1.54 5.16
CA ARG A 6 13.55 0.96 4.37
C ARG A 6 12.20 1.59 4.70
N MET A 7 11.90 1.84 5.97
CA MET A 7 10.69 2.57 6.37
C MET A 7 10.68 3.99 5.78
N ARG A 8 11.82 4.68 5.81
CA ARG A 8 11.96 6.00 5.17
C ARG A 8 11.79 5.95 3.65
N GLN A 9 12.29 4.90 2.99
CA GLN A 9 12.03 4.71 1.56
C GLN A 9 10.56 4.46 1.28
N GLU A 10 9.91 3.67 2.11
CA GLU A 10 8.48 3.42 2.02
C GLU A 10 7.65 4.70 2.21
N GLU A 11 8.01 5.55 3.18
CA GLU A 11 7.35 6.85 3.40
C GLU A 11 7.47 7.81 2.22
N GLN A 12 8.53 7.66 1.40
CA GLN A 12 8.70 8.41 0.15
C GLN A 12 7.81 7.88 -0.98
N VAL A 13 7.38 6.62 -0.92
CA VAL A 13 6.43 6.03 -1.86
C VAL A 13 5.03 6.54 -1.53
N ARG A 14 4.64 7.67 -2.15
CA ARG A 14 3.31 8.29 -1.96
C ARG A 14 2.40 8.12 -3.17
N GLU A 15 2.98 8.01 -4.34
CA GLU A 15 2.28 7.92 -5.62
C GLU A 15 3.00 6.92 -6.52
N LYS A 16 2.26 6.24 -7.39
CA LYS A 16 2.81 5.43 -8.47
C LYS A 16 2.03 5.64 -9.75
N ARG A 17 2.63 5.24 -10.88
CA ARG A 17 1.94 5.13 -12.16
C ARG A 17 1.97 3.68 -12.61
N ASP A 18 0.85 3.20 -13.11
CA ASP A 18 0.81 1.87 -13.74
C ASP A 18 1.31 1.94 -15.20
N GLY A 19 1.44 0.77 -15.83
CA GLY A 19 1.85 0.65 -17.24
C GLY A 19 0.84 1.23 -18.25
N LYS A 20 -0.38 1.57 -17.82
CA LYS A 20 -1.40 2.24 -18.64
C LYS A 20 -1.36 3.77 -18.47
N GLY A 21 -0.52 4.28 -17.57
CA GLY A 21 -0.38 5.70 -17.28
C GLY A 21 -1.35 6.22 -16.22
N ASN A 22 -2.15 5.36 -15.57
CA ASN A 22 -3.01 5.81 -14.48
C ASN A 22 -2.16 6.18 -13.27
N LYS A 23 -2.56 7.23 -12.57
CA LYS A 23 -1.93 7.66 -11.33
C LYS A 23 -2.64 7.02 -10.15
N TRP A 24 -1.85 6.52 -9.23
CA TRP A 24 -2.32 5.89 -8.01
C TRP A 24 -1.69 6.60 -6.81
N ARG A 25 -2.47 6.83 -5.77
CA ARG A 25 -2.02 7.41 -4.52
C ARG A 25 -2.06 6.36 -3.41
N LYS A 26 -1.00 6.28 -2.61
CA LYS A 26 -0.93 5.34 -1.49
C LYS A 26 -1.87 5.82 -0.38
N LEU A 27 -2.80 4.97 0.00
CA LEU A 27 -3.70 5.19 1.13
C LEU A 27 -3.18 4.52 2.41
N TYR A 28 -2.57 3.34 2.27
CA TYR A 28 -2.13 2.53 3.40
C TYR A 28 -0.89 1.72 3.05
N PHE A 29 -0.04 1.49 4.04
CA PHE A 29 1.04 0.51 4.01
C PHE A 29 1.09 -0.20 5.37
N GLY A 30 0.99 -1.52 5.36
CA GLY A 30 1.02 -2.34 6.56
C GLY A 30 0.41 -3.72 6.33
N GLY A 31 0.27 -4.50 7.39
CA GLY A 31 -0.23 -5.88 7.33
C GLY A 31 -1.26 -6.19 8.41
N GLY A 32 -1.58 -7.48 8.52
CA GLY A 32 -2.38 -8.03 9.62
C GLY A 32 -3.87 -7.69 9.58
N ALA A 33 -4.52 -7.78 10.74
CA ALA A 33 -5.97 -7.55 10.88
C ALA A 33 -6.38 -6.10 10.52
N HIS A 34 -5.49 -5.14 10.74
CA HIS A 34 -5.72 -3.73 10.41
C HIS A 34 -5.89 -3.50 8.91
N PHE A 35 -5.12 -4.21 8.08
CA PHE A 35 -5.23 -4.11 6.63
C PHE A 35 -6.64 -4.41 6.13
N ARG A 36 -7.27 -5.48 6.63
CA ARG A 36 -8.62 -5.88 6.18
C ARG A 36 -9.65 -4.80 6.46
N ASN A 37 -9.65 -4.25 7.67
CA ASN A 37 -10.56 -3.19 8.06
C ASN A 37 -10.34 -1.90 7.27
N TRP A 38 -9.08 -1.54 6.99
CA TRP A 38 -8.76 -0.39 6.13
C TRP A 38 -9.19 -0.61 4.68
N LEU A 39 -9.00 -1.84 4.16
CA LEU A 39 -9.41 -2.19 2.81
C LEU A 39 -10.92 -2.10 2.64
N GLU A 40 -11.71 -2.61 3.58
CA GLU A 40 -13.17 -2.51 3.52
C GLU A 40 -13.63 -1.05 3.50
N GLN A 41 -13.14 -0.21 4.41
CA GLN A 41 -13.45 1.23 4.40
C GLN A 41 -13.03 1.91 3.10
N CYS A 42 -11.85 1.55 2.56
CA CYS A 42 -11.40 2.10 1.29
C CYS A 42 -12.35 1.68 0.15
N LYS A 43 -12.81 0.42 0.12
CA LYS A 43 -13.75 -0.08 -0.90
C LYS A 43 -15.08 0.67 -0.84
N GLU A 44 -15.55 1.00 0.35
CA GLU A 44 -16.77 1.80 0.54
C GLU A 44 -16.61 3.24 0.03
N ILE A 45 -15.44 3.87 0.26
CA ILE A 45 -15.21 5.28 -0.09
C ILE A 45 -14.83 5.47 -1.55
N TYR A 46 -13.89 4.67 -2.05
CA TYR A 46 -13.29 4.84 -3.38
C TYR A 46 -13.92 3.89 -4.42
N GLY A 47 -14.63 2.86 -3.99
CA GLY A 47 -15.10 1.79 -4.85
C GLY A 47 -14.01 0.74 -5.10
N GLU A 48 -14.38 -0.54 -5.07
CA GLU A 48 -13.44 -1.65 -5.24
C GLU A 48 -12.66 -1.58 -6.57
N GLN A 49 -13.31 -1.09 -7.63
CA GLN A 49 -12.73 -0.91 -8.97
C GLN A 49 -11.70 0.23 -9.08
N ASN A 50 -11.67 1.15 -8.11
CA ASN A 50 -10.71 2.25 -8.06
C ASN A 50 -9.60 2.00 -7.03
N LEU A 51 -9.49 0.77 -6.54
CA LEU A 51 -8.46 0.35 -5.60
C LEU A 51 -7.54 -0.69 -6.21
N GLU A 52 -6.27 -0.61 -5.85
CA GLU A 52 -5.28 -1.64 -6.17
C GLU A 52 -4.53 -2.03 -4.90
N ILE A 53 -4.37 -3.34 -4.71
CA ILE A 53 -3.62 -3.90 -3.59
C ILE A 53 -2.29 -4.40 -4.14
N GLU A 54 -1.20 -3.93 -3.55
CA GLU A 54 0.15 -4.39 -3.90
C GLU A 54 0.77 -5.10 -2.69
N GLU A 55 1.31 -6.29 -2.91
CA GLU A 55 2.07 -7.06 -1.91
C GLU A 55 3.58 -6.84 -2.17
N PRO A 56 4.21 -5.81 -1.58
CA PRO A 56 5.64 -5.61 -1.74
C PRO A 56 6.43 -6.73 -1.08
N ASP A 57 7.59 -7.03 -1.66
CA ASP A 57 8.49 -8.05 -1.13
C ASP A 57 8.94 -7.67 0.30
N PRO A 58 8.68 -8.52 1.31
CA PRO A 58 8.97 -8.20 2.71
C PRO A 58 10.46 -8.32 3.05
N THR A 59 11.31 -8.82 2.14
CA THR A 59 12.73 -9.10 2.39
C THR A 59 13.44 -7.86 2.91
N GLY A 60 13.92 -7.91 4.17
CA GLY A 60 14.68 -6.84 4.81
C GLY A 60 13.90 -5.96 5.79
N ILE A 61 12.62 -6.26 6.04
CA ILE A 61 11.84 -5.68 7.14
C ILE A 61 11.67 -6.75 8.23
N ARG A 62 12.73 -6.97 9.01
CA ARG A 62 12.81 -8.07 10.00
C ARG A 62 11.64 -8.17 10.97
N CYS A 63 11.04 -7.05 11.40
CA CYS A 63 9.88 -7.08 12.32
C CYS A 63 8.65 -7.81 11.74
N PHE A 64 8.53 -7.92 10.42
CA PHE A 64 7.43 -8.64 9.77
C PHE A 64 7.84 -10.06 9.35
N GLU A 65 9.13 -10.27 9.07
CA GLU A 65 9.70 -11.61 8.84
C GLU A 65 9.57 -12.51 10.08
N GLU A 66 9.66 -11.96 11.30
CA GLU A 66 9.49 -12.73 12.55
C GLU A 66 8.02 -13.09 12.85
N SER A 67 7.04 -12.31 12.37
CA SER A 67 5.60 -12.60 12.52
C SER A 67 5.04 -13.48 11.37
N GLY A 68 5.74 -13.50 10.22
CA GLY A 68 5.25 -14.14 8.99
C GLY A 68 4.10 -13.39 8.30
N GLU A 69 3.82 -12.16 8.74
CA GLU A 69 2.73 -11.35 8.21
C GLU A 69 3.14 -10.65 6.90
N LYS A 70 2.32 -10.84 5.87
CA LYS A 70 2.50 -10.16 4.59
C LYS A 70 2.24 -8.66 4.72
N MET A 71 3.01 -7.89 3.98
CA MET A 71 2.80 -6.46 3.83
C MET A 71 1.90 -6.18 2.63
N HIS A 72 1.02 -5.19 2.80
CA HIS A 72 0.13 -4.71 1.76
C HIS A 72 0.23 -3.20 1.63
N ARG A 73 0.20 -2.71 0.40
CA ARG A 73 -0.10 -1.31 0.06
C ARG A 73 -1.49 -1.24 -0.51
N ILE A 74 -2.31 -0.31 -0.01
CA ILE A 74 -3.58 0.05 -0.63
C ILE A 74 -3.34 1.31 -1.46
N TRP A 75 -3.68 1.23 -2.73
CA TRP A 75 -3.59 2.31 -3.70
C TRP A 75 -5.00 2.71 -4.14
N ALA A 76 -5.27 4.01 -4.22
CA ALA A 76 -6.47 4.53 -4.86
C ALA A 76 -6.13 5.27 -6.14
N GLY A 77 -6.92 5.03 -7.18
CA GLY A 77 -6.79 5.74 -8.45
C GLY A 77 -7.07 7.21 -8.23
N VAL A 78 -6.17 8.06 -8.73
CA VAL A 78 -6.37 9.50 -8.77
C VAL A 78 -7.24 9.78 -9.99
N GLU A 79 -8.54 9.46 -9.90
CA GLU A 79 -9.50 10.02 -10.85
C GLU A 79 -9.41 11.54 -10.74
N ARG A 80 -9.34 12.21 -11.90
CA ARG A 80 -9.51 13.66 -11.94
C ARG A 80 -10.94 13.92 -11.51
N THR A 81 -11.16 14.24 -10.24
CA THR A 81 -12.28 15.09 -9.86
C THR A 81 -12.09 16.41 -10.59
N GLY A 82 -12.67 16.47 -11.80
CA GLY A 82 -12.87 17.68 -12.58
C GLY A 82 -14.16 18.35 -12.15
#